data_AF-A0A932FBH1-F1
#
_entry.id   AF-A0A932FBH1-F1
#
_cell.length_a   1.000
_cell.length_b   1.000
_cell.length_c   1.000
_cell.angle_alpha   90.00
_cell.angle_beta   90.00
_cell.angle_gamma   90.00
#
_symmetry.space_group_name_H-M   'P 1'
#
loop_
_entity.id
_entity.type
_entity.pdbx_description
1 polymer ?
#
loop_
_entity_poly.entity_id
_entity_poly.type
_entity_poly.pdbx_seq_one_letter_code
_entity_poly.pdbx_strand_id
1 'polypeptide(L)'
;MKRGAVALIDEQRCIGCTRCIEACPVDAIAGASGFMHTVIASWCIGCKLCLPPCPVDCIAMVAPPAPWTKADAQAAKKRYAARKARLSRIRTPVQPSDSRARREVIAALLGRARARRGRRNEQGTQ
;
A
#
# COMPACT_ATOMS: atom_id res chain seq x y z
N MET A 1 3.22 -21.57 -17.40
CA MET A 1 4.00 -20.58 -16.64
C MET A 1 5.04 -21.32 -15.79
N LYS A 2 6.28 -21.41 -16.25
CA LYS A 2 7.43 -21.81 -15.42
C LYS A 2 8.09 -20.51 -14.95
N ARG A 3 8.32 -20.32 -13.65
CA ARG A 3 9.17 -19.20 -13.17
C ARG A 3 10.63 -19.56 -13.49
N GLY A 4 11.36 -18.69 -14.18
CA GLY A 4 12.79 -18.89 -14.46
C GLY A 4 13.70 -18.24 -13.42
N ALA A 5 13.20 -17.22 -12.70
CA ALA A 5 13.97 -16.46 -11.72
C ALA A 5 13.04 -15.88 -10.63
N VAL A 6 13.63 -15.54 -9.49
CA VAL A 6 12.99 -14.79 -8.39
C VAL A 6 13.76 -13.50 -8.15
N ALA A 7 13.06 -12.47 -7.68
CA ALA A 7 13.71 -11.23 -7.28
C ALA A 7 14.46 -11.44 -5.96
N LEU A 8 15.63 -10.84 -5.84
CA LEU A 8 16.43 -10.74 -4.61
C LEU A 8 16.75 -9.26 -4.40
N ILE A 9 16.57 -8.76 -3.18
CA ILE A 9 16.87 -7.38 -2.82
C ILE A 9 18.20 -7.36 -2.09
N ASP A 10 19.12 -6.49 -2.53
CA ASP A 10 20.36 -6.21 -1.83
C ASP A 10 20.06 -5.35 -0.59
N GLU A 11 20.27 -5.96 0.56
CA GLU A 11 20.02 -5.41 1.89
C GLU A 11 20.85 -4.17 2.17
N GLN A 12 22.10 -4.13 1.70
CA GLN A 12 23.02 -3.03 1.98
C GLN A 12 22.69 -1.77 1.20
N ARG A 13 21.95 -1.91 0.10
CA ARG A 13 21.58 -0.80 -0.80
C ARG A 13 20.11 -0.39 -0.66
N CYS A 14 19.28 -1.20 0.00
CA CYS A 14 17.86 -0.92 0.11
C CYS A 14 17.57 0.23 1.07
N ILE A 15 17.03 1.33 0.54
CA ILE A 15 16.66 2.53 1.34
C ILE A 15 15.22 2.51 1.89
N GLY A 16 14.48 1.41 1.72
CA GLY A 16 13.10 1.33 2.22
C GLY A 16 12.09 2.26 1.52
N CYS A 17 12.27 2.57 0.23
CA CYS A 17 11.41 3.53 -0.51
C CYS A 17 9.98 3.05 -0.88
N THR A 18 9.59 1.84 -0.49
CA THR A 18 8.31 1.12 -0.76
C THR A 18 7.84 0.96 -2.22
N ARG A 19 8.48 1.57 -3.23
CA ARG A 19 8.03 1.52 -4.63
C ARG A 19 7.97 0.10 -5.22
N CYS A 20 8.87 -0.78 -4.79
CA CYS A 20 8.85 -2.18 -5.21
C CYS A 20 7.62 -2.95 -4.69
N ILE A 21 7.13 -2.62 -3.49
CA ILE A 21 5.90 -3.20 -2.90
C ILE A 21 4.67 -2.79 -3.73
N GLU A 22 4.62 -1.52 -4.15
CA GLU A 22 3.52 -1.02 -4.99
C GLU A 22 3.48 -1.68 -6.37
N ALA A 23 4.66 -1.98 -6.93
CA ALA A 23 4.77 -2.63 -8.23
C ALA A 23 4.50 -4.14 -8.19
N CYS A 24 4.67 -4.80 -7.04
CA CYS A 24 4.52 -6.25 -6.96
C CYS A 24 3.04 -6.68 -7.12
N PRO A 25 2.66 -7.42 -8.18
CA PRO A 25 1.27 -7.77 -8.44
C PRO A 25 0.72 -8.84 -7.48
N VAL A 26 1.58 -9.58 -6.79
CA VAL A 26 1.22 -10.73 -5.93
C VAL A 26 1.59 -10.50 -4.46
N ASP A 27 1.97 -9.27 -4.09
CA ASP A 27 2.39 -8.91 -2.73
C ASP A 27 3.54 -9.80 -2.19
N ALA A 28 4.49 -10.17 -3.05
CA ALA A 28 5.62 -11.02 -2.68
C ALA A 28 6.77 -10.26 -1.97
N ILE A 29 6.65 -8.95 -1.76
CA ILE A 29 7.69 -8.13 -1.12
C ILE A 29 7.14 -7.65 0.22
N ALA A 30 7.89 -7.91 1.29
CA ALA A 30 7.59 -7.48 2.64
C ALA A 30 8.59 -6.42 3.10
N GLY A 31 8.14 -5.53 3.98
CA GLY A 31 8.93 -4.45 4.57
C GLY A 31 8.09 -3.20 4.79
N ALA A 32 8.71 -2.11 5.19
CA ALA A 32 8.04 -0.85 5.54
C ALA A 32 8.87 0.36 5.10
N SER A 33 8.26 1.54 5.11
CA SER A 33 8.95 2.78 4.77
C SER A 33 10.16 3.00 5.68
N GLY A 34 11.33 3.25 5.08
CA GLY A 34 12.59 3.42 5.81
C GLY A 34 13.20 2.14 6.37
N PHE A 35 12.58 0.98 6.14
CA PHE A 35 13.09 -0.33 6.51
C PHE A 35 13.42 -1.16 5.28
N MET A 36 14.38 -2.06 5.43
CA MET A 36 14.79 -2.98 4.38
C MET A 36 13.61 -3.84 3.92
N HIS A 37 13.51 -4.03 2.61
CA HIS A 37 12.51 -4.92 2.02
C HIS A 37 13.11 -6.30 1.73
N THR A 38 12.29 -7.33 1.81
CA THR A 38 12.66 -8.73 1.53
C THR A 38 11.64 -9.37 0.60
N VAL A 39 12.12 -10.20 -0.33
CA VAL A 39 11.27 -10.95 -1.26
C VAL A 39 10.94 -12.33 -0.66
N ILE A 40 9.65 -12.64 -0.56
CA ILE A 40 9.16 -13.98 -0.23
C ILE A 40 9.25 -14.83 -1.51
N ALA A 41 10.35 -15.57 -1.66
CA ALA A 41 10.67 -16.32 -2.89
C ALA A 41 9.57 -17.28 -3.34
N SER A 42 8.83 -17.89 -2.41
CA SER A 42 7.71 -18.79 -2.70
C SER A 42 6.50 -18.09 -3.31
N TRP A 43 6.38 -16.77 -3.15
CA TRP A 43 5.28 -15.97 -3.70
C TRP A 43 5.68 -15.26 -4.98
N CYS A 44 6.97 -15.04 -5.20
CA CYS A 44 7.49 -14.33 -6.37
C CYS A 44 7.26 -15.12 -7.66
N ILE A 45 6.56 -14.49 -8.61
CA ILE A 45 6.29 -15.07 -9.94
C ILE A 45 7.37 -14.74 -10.99
N GLY A 46 8.38 -13.95 -10.62
CA GLY A 46 9.47 -13.58 -11.53
C GLY A 46 9.10 -12.57 -12.63
N CYS A 47 8.08 -11.73 -12.42
CA CYS A 47 7.56 -10.79 -13.43
C CYS A 47 8.44 -9.55 -13.70
N LYS A 48 9.47 -9.30 -12.87
CA LYS A 48 10.41 -8.18 -12.98
C LYS A 48 9.81 -6.76 -12.88
N LEU A 49 8.53 -6.61 -12.54
CA LEU A 49 7.89 -5.30 -12.40
C LEU A 49 8.47 -4.44 -11.26
N CYS A 50 9.14 -5.06 -10.28
CA CYS A 50 9.78 -4.34 -9.17
C CYS A 50 11.13 -3.68 -9.53
N LEU A 51 11.75 -4.04 -10.66
CA LEU A 51 13.05 -3.49 -11.07
C LEU A 51 12.96 -2.00 -11.46
N PRO A 52 12.15 -1.61 -12.48
CA PRO A 52 12.09 -0.20 -12.92
C PRO A 52 11.78 0.84 -11.83
N PRO A 53 10.89 0.58 -10.85
CA PRO A 53 10.57 1.59 -9.84
C PRO A 53 11.60 1.71 -8.71
N CYS A 54 12.61 0.84 -8.63
CA CYS A 54 13.64 0.92 -7.59
C CYS A 54 14.62 2.07 -7.90
N PRO A 55 14.66 3.15 -7.09
CA PRO A 55 15.48 4.33 -7.38
C PRO A 55 16.99 4.11 -7.21
N VAL A 56 17.36 3.06 -6.49
CA VAL A 56 18.76 2.70 -6.16
C VAL A 56 19.22 1.43 -6.90
N ASP A 57 18.35 0.88 -7.75
CA ASP A 57 18.56 -0.33 -8.53
C ASP A 57 19.20 -1.49 -7.74
N CYS A 58 18.59 -1.80 -6.58
CA CYS A 58 19.10 -2.80 -5.63
C CYS A 58 18.45 -4.18 -5.79
N ILE A 59 17.80 -4.48 -6.92
CA ILE A 59 17.03 -5.71 -7.11
C ILE A 59 17.62 -6.55 -8.25
N ALA A 60 18.05 -7.77 -7.94
CA ALA A 60 18.56 -8.73 -8.91
C ALA A 60 17.56 -9.85 -9.17
N MET A 61 17.68 -10.50 -10.33
CA MET A 61 16.93 -11.72 -10.65
C MET A 61 17.85 -12.93 -10.52
N VAL A 62 17.55 -13.81 -9.57
CA VAL A 62 18.38 -14.98 -9.24
C VAL A 62 17.62 -16.28 -9.49
N ALA A 63 18.35 -17.39 -9.53
CA ALA A 63 17.76 -18.72 -9.64
C ALA A 63 16.80 -18.97 -8.44
N PRO A 64 15.62 -19.56 -8.67
CA PRO A 64 14.70 -19.86 -7.59
C PRO A 64 15.29 -20.95 -6.68
N PRO A 65 15.09 -20.87 -5.35
CA PRO A 65 15.61 -21.87 -4.39
C PRO A 65 14.87 -23.21 -4.46
N ALA A 66 13.75 -23.29 -5.18
CA ALA A 66 12.92 -24.46 -5.32
C ALA A 66 12.25 -24.48 -6.70
N PRO A 67 11.74 -25.62 -7.18
CA PRO A 67 10.91 -25.69 -8.39
C PRO A 67 9.57 -24.96 -8.20
N TRP A 68 8.94 -24.55 -9.31
CA TRP A 68 7.60 -23.93 -9.32
C TRP A 68 6.54 -24.94 -9.73
N THR A 69 5.59 -25.17 -8.83
CA THR A 69 4.54 -26.16 -8.99
C THR A 69 3.26 -25.55 -9.57
N LYS A 70 2.31 -26.40 -9.97
CA LYS A 70 0.97 -25.95 -10.36
C LYS A 70 0.21 -25.33 -9.18
N ALA A 71 0.43 -25.82 -7.97
CA ALA A 71 -0.18 -25.29 -6.74
C ALA A 71 0.31 -23.85 -6.48
N ASP A 72 1.62 -23.59 -6.64
CA ASP A 72 2.19 -22.24 -6.53
C ASP A 72 1.56 -21.29 -7.55
N ALA A 73 1.39 -21.75 -8.80
CA ALA A 73 0.72 -21.00 -9.86
C ALA A 73 -0.71 -20.60 -9.47
N GLN A 74 -1.48 -21.51 -8.89
CA GLN A 74 -2.83 -21.23 -8.42
C GLN A 74 -2.82 -20.26 -7.24
N ALA A 75 -1.91 -20.44 -6.28
CA ALA A 75 -1.77 -19.54 -5.13
C ALA A 75 -1.39 -18.12 -5.55
N ALA A 76 -0.49 -17.96 -6.52
CA ALA A 76 -0.13 -16.64 -7.08
C ALA A 76 -1.32 -15.94 -7.76
N LYS A 77 -2.12 -16.68 -8.54
CA LYS A 77 -3.35 -16.13 -9.14
C LYS A 77 -4.32 -15.64 -8.06
N LYS A 78 -4.49 -16.40 -6.97
CA LYS A 78 -5.32 -15.99 -5.82
C LYS A 78 -4.79 -14.71 -5.18
N ARG A 79 -3.48 -14.60 -4.93
CA ARG A 79 -2.85 -13.38 -4.37
C ARG A 79 -3.04 -12.17 -5.28
N TYR A 80 -2.84 -12.34 -6.59
CA TYR A 80 -3.08 -11.27 -7.56
C TYR A 80 -4.52 -10.75 -7.51
N ALA A 81 -5.50 -11.67 -7.51
CA ALA A 81 -6.91 -11.31 -7.39
C ALA A 81 -7.21 -10.58 -6.06
N ALA A 82 -6.66 -11.06 -4.95
CA ALA A 82 -6.81 -10.43 -3.63
C ALA A 82 -6.21 -9.01 -3.59
N ARG A 83 -4.99 -8.81 -4.14
CA ARG A 83 -4.37 -7.49 -4.26
C ARG A 83 -5.23 -6.56 -5.09
N LYS A 84 -5.69 -7.00 -6.27
CA LYS A 84 -6.54 -6.20 -7.16
C LYS A 84 -7.82 -5.76 -6.45
N ALA A 85 -8.49 -6.67 -5.73
CA ALA A 85 -9.68 -6.37 -4.96
C ALA A 85 -9.42 -5.40 -3.78
N ARG A 86 -8.26 -5.51 -3.12
CA ARG A 86 -7.85 -4.58 -2.07
C ARG A 86 -7.58 -3.18 -2.63
N LEU A 87 -6.83 -3.10 -3.73
CA LEU A 87 -6.52 -1.83 -4.39
C LEU A 87 -7.76 -1.17 -4.98
N SER A 88 -8.72 -1.92 -5.52
CA SER A 88 -9.97 -1.33 -6.00
C SER A 88 -10.73 -0.67 -4.87
N ARG A 89 -10.81 -1.26 -3.68
CA ARG A 89 -11.47 -0.65 -2.51
C ARG A 89 -10.78 0.63 -2.02
N ILE A 90 -9.45 0.66 -2.02
CA ILE A 90 -8.67 1.84 -1.59
C ILE A 90 -8.72 2.95 -2.63
N ARG A 91 -8.67 2.60 -3.92
CA ARG A 91 -8.72 3.55 -5.04
C ARG A 91 -10.12 3.96 -5.45
N THR A 92 -11.17 3.25 -5.01
CA THR A 92 -12.54 3.76 -5.10
C THR A 92 -12.50 5.11 -4.38
N PRO A 93 -12.72 6.22 -5.10
CA PRO A 93 -12.84 7.51 -4.45
C PRO A 93 -13.91 7.32 -3.38
N VAL A 94 -13.60 7.64 -2.13
CA VAL A 94 -14.66 7.89 -1.15
C VAL A 94 -15.53 8.93 -1.82
N GLN A 95 -16.68 8.50 -2.34
CA GLN A 95 -17.63 9.39 -2.98
C GLN A 95 -17.86 10.48 -1.95
N PRO A 96 -17.54 11.75 -2.26
CA PRO A 96 -17.93 12.82 -1.38
C PRO A 96 -19.44 12.76 -1.39
N SER A 97 -20.03 12.17 -0.35
CA SER A 97 -21.42 12.40 0.01
C SER A 97 -21.49 13.91 0.24
N ASP A 98 -21.83 14.60 -0.84
CA ASP A 98 -21.82 16.03 -1.10
C ASP A 98 -20.69 16.84 -0.45
N SER A 99 -19.81 17.42 -1.27
CA SER A 99 -18.94 18.54 -0.83
C SER A 99 -19.75 19.65 -0.14
N ARG A 100 -21.02 19.82 -0.53
CA ARG A 100 -22.01 20.67 0.14
C ARG A 100 -22.35 20.15 1.55
N ALA A 101 -22.69 18.87 1.69
CA ALA A 101 -22.99 18.23 2.98
C ALA A 101 -21.79 18.26 3.94
N ARG A 102 -20.56 18.02 3.45
CA ARG A 102 -19.35 18.19 4.29
C ARG A 102 -19.19 19.63 4.77
N ARG A 103 -19.40 20.63 3.90
CA ARG A 103 -19.34 22.05 4.28
C ARG A 103 -20.43 22.41 5.29
N GLU A 104 -21.65 21.91 5.11
CA GLU A 104 -22.78 22.13 6.02
C GLU A 104 -22.54 21.53 7.40
N VAL A 105 -22.01 20.30 7.47
CA VAL A 105 -21.65 19.65 8.74
C VAL A 105 -20.55 20.43 9.47
N ILE A 106 -19.49 20.84 8.77
CA ILE A 106 -18.40 21.63 9.37
C ILE A 106 -18.91 22.98 9.88
N ALA A 107 -19.72 23.68 9.08
CA ALA A 107 -20.32 24.96 9.46
C ALA A 107 -21.22 24.83 10.71
N ALA A 108 -22.05 23.79 10.77
CA ALA A 108 -22.93 23.53 11.91
C ALA A 108 -22.13 23.26 13.21
N LEU A 109 -21.04 22.48 13.14
CA LEU A 109 -20.17 22.20 14.29
C LEU A 109 -19.46 23.48 14.78
N LEU A 110 -18.92 24.29 13.86
CA LEU A 110 -18.28 25.57 14.20
C LEU A 110 -19.28 26.57 14.80
N GLY A 111 -20.51 26.63 14.28
CA GLY A 111 -21.57 27.46 14.84
C GLY A 111 -21.93 27.07 16.28
N ARG A 112 -22.10 25.76 16.55
CA ARG A 112 -22.35 25.24 17.91
C ARG A 112 -21.20 25.56 18.86
N ALA A 113 -19.95 25.45 18.39
CA ALA A 113 -18.77 25.78 19.19
C ALA A 113 -18.71 27.28 19.55
N ARG A 114 -19.02 28.17 18.60
CA ARG A 114 -19.09 29.63 18.84
C ARG A 114 -20.20 29.98 19.84
N ALA A 115 -21.39 29.41 19.69
CA ALA A 115 -22.51 29.63 20.62
C ALA A 115 -22.24 29.11 22.05
N ARG A 116 -21.44 28.05 22.19
CA ARG A 116 -20.97 27.58 23.51
C ARG A 116 -19.93 28.53 24.13
N ARG A 117 -19.04 29.12 23.33
CA ARG A 117 -18.08 30.12 23.82
C ARG A 117 -18.74 31.43 24.24
N GLY A 118 -19.75 31.91 23.50
CA GLY A 118 -20.52 33.10 23.87
C GLY A 118 -21.17 32.96 25.25
N ARG A 119 -21.92 31.87 25.47
CA ARG A 119 -22.54 31.57 26.77
C ARG A 119 -21.55 31.42 27.93
N ARG A 120 -20.35 30.88 27.66
CA ARG A 120 -19.27 30.78 28.65
C ARG A 120 -18.65 32.15 29.00
N ASN A 121 -18.61 33.08 28.04
CA ASN A 121 -18.11 34.44 28.28
C ASN A 121 -19.10 35.27 29.10
N GLU A 122 -20.41 35.12 28.83
CA GLU A 122 -21.48 35.80 29.57
C GLU A 122 -21.59 35.33 31.03
N GLN A 123 -21.34 34.05 31.30
CA GLN A 123 -21.34 33.48 32.66
C GLN A 123 -20.06 33.76 33.47
N GLY A 124 -19.01 34.31 32.85
CA GLY A 124 -17.72 34.61 33.49
C GLY A 124 -17.50 36.08 33.86
N THR A 125 -18.52 36.94 33.71
CA THR A 125 -18.43 38.39 33.97
C THR A 125 -19.23 38.83 35.22
N GLN A 126 -19.43 37.91 36.17
CA GLN A 126 -19.90 38.25 37.53
C GLN A 126 -18.74 38.16 38.51
#